data_AF-A0A444JF91-F1
#
_entry.id   AF-A0A444JF91-F1
#
_cell.length_a   1.000
_cell.length_b   1.000
_cell.length_c   1.000
_cell.angle_alpha   90.00
_cell.angle_beta   90.00
_cell.angle_gamma   90.00
#
_symmetry.space_group_name_H-M   'P 1'
#
loop_
_entity.id
_entity.type
_entity.pdbx_description
1 polymer ?
#
loop_
_entity_poly.entity_id
_entity_poly.type
_entity_poly.pdbx_seq_one_letter_code
_entity_poly.pdbx_strand_id
1 'polypeptide(L)'
;MTDKIPLSATFSLLCFLILSSNYTKAGTVSYEYDAFDQLVRMEQSDGTVVVYEYDNNGNRTTKTSTVEDDDSDGLPNGLENRGCTSLYDADTDDDGIADGMEDADHNGIRESTETDPCSIDTDGDGIQDGTELGITAGVVDPDGAGPLSGTDTSVFQPDLDPGTITDALLADSDGDGKTDGEEDTNFNGRVDAGESDPNTVDGIDFNIVPILFLLLSN
;
A
#
# COMPACT_ATOMS: atom_id res chain seq x y z
N MET A 1 7.88 -24.21 32.72
CA MET A 1 9.04 -24.08 33.63
C MET A 1 10.18 -23.55 32.79
N THR A 2 10.29 -22.23 32.70
CA THR A 2 11.41 -21.55 32.03
C THR A 2 12.51 -21.40 33.06
N ASP A 3 13.60 -22.13 32.87
CA ASP A 3 14.75 -22.12 33.75
C ASP A 3 15.40 -20.72 33.76
N LYS A 4 15.40 -20.09 34.93
CA LYS A 4 16.20 -18.89 35.20
C LYS A 4 17.63 -19.33 35.45
N ILE A 5 18.54 -18.99 34.55
CA ILE A 5 19.98 -19.19 34.76
C ILE A 5 20.46 -18.11 35.76
N PRO A 6 21.05 -18.48 36.91
CA PRO A 6 21.52 -17.49 37.89
C PRO A 6 22.87 -16.91 37.46
N LEU A 7 22.93 -15.59 37.23
CA LEU A 7 24.18 -14.91 36.88
C LEU A 7 24.98 -14.59 38.15
N SER A 8 25.97 -15.43 38.45
CA SER A 8 27.01 -15.19 39.45
C SER A 8 28.06 -14.23 38.89
N ALA A 9 28.31 -13.16 39.63
CA ALA A 9 29.34 -12.12 39.51
C ALA A 9 30.63 -12.48 38.75
N THR A 10 31.00 -11.66 37.76
CA THR A 10 32.14 -10.72 37.78
C THR A 10 32.16 -9.90 36.47
N PHE A 11 31.71 -8.64 36.49
CA PHE A 11 31.84 -7.75 35.33
C PHE A 11 32.90 -6.69 35.59
N SER A 12 34.08 -6.94 35.02
CA SER A 12 35.11 -5.94 34.81
C SER A 12 34.73 -5.12 33.57
N LEU A 13 34.76 -3.80 33.74
CA LEU A 13 34.88 -2.72 32.78
C LEU A 13 34.88 -3.11 31.28
N LEU A 14 33.96 -2.46 30.53
CA LEU A 14 33.87 -2.37 29.06
C LEU A 14 32.99 -3.42 28.35
N CYS A 15 31.66 -3.27 28.44
CA CYS A 15 30.74 -3.60 27.34
C CYS A 15 29.37 -2.98 27.62
N PHE A 16 28.86 -2.14 26.70
CA PHE A 16 27.42 -1.83 26.64
C PHE A 16 26.71 -3.18 26.46
N LEU A 17 25.94 -3.57 27.46
CA LEU A 17 25.48 -4.93 27.66
C LEU A 17 24.30 -5.21 26.71
N ILE A 18 24.57 -5.70 25.48
CA ILE A 18 23.54 -6.34 24.65
C ILE A 18 23.06 -7.57 25.44
N LEU A 19 21.83 -7.55 25.95
CA LEU A 19 21.24 -8.67 26.68
C LEU A 19 20.17 -9.37 25.83
N SER A 20 20.52 -10.59 25.44
CA SER A 20 19.67 -11.65 24.87
C SER A 20 19.13 -11.43 23.45
N SER A 21 19.90 -11.90 22.46
CA SER A 21 19.36 -12.30 21.16
C SER A 21 18.73 -13.69 21.29
N ASN A 22 17.41 -13.79 21.17
CA ASN A 22 16.74 -15.09 21.03
C ASN A 22 16.59 -15.41 19.55
N TYR A 23 17.46 -16.27 19.04
CA TYR A 23 17.35 -16.78 17.67
C TYR A 23 16.19 -17.77 17.60
N THR A 24 15.12 -17.39 16.91
CA THR A 24 14.13 -18.35 16.42
C THR A 24 14.21 -18.39 14.91
N LYS A 25 13.68 -19.44 14.29
CA LYS A 25 13.69 -19.66 12.82
C LYS A 25 12.99 -18.52 12.02
N ALA A 26 12.43 -17.52 12.70
CA ALA A 26 11.67 -16.40 12.14
C ALA A 26 12.38 -15.01 12.23
N GLY A 27 13.62 -14.93 12.72
CA GLY A 27 14.35 -13.66 12.83
C GLY A 27 14.87 -13.38 14.25
N THR A 28 15.62 -12.28 14.39
CA THR A 28 16.21 -11.84 15.66
C THR A 28 15.25 -10.89 16.35
N VAL A 29 14.90 -11.16 17.62
CA VAL A 29 14.18 -10.20 18.48
C VAL A 29 15.17 -9.67 19.51
N SER A 30 15.30 -8.35 19.62
CA SER A 30 16.22 -7.69 20.55
C SER A 30 15.47 -6.89 21.62
N TYR A 31 16.07 -6.77 22.80
CA TYR A 31 15.50 -6.09 23.95
C TYR A 31 16.56 -5.24 24.64
N GLU A 32 16.19 -4.04 25.05
CA GLU A 32 17.02 -3.14 25.86
C GLU A 32 16.29 -2.78 27.14
N TYR A 33 17.04 -2.74 28.24
CA TYR A 33 16.52 -2.45 29.57
C TYR A 33 17.24 -1.26 30.18
N ASP A 34 16.53 -0.48 30.99
CA ASP A 34 17.13 0.58 31.79
C ASP A 34 17.84 0.04 33.05
N ALA A 35 18.38 0.94 33.88
CA ALA A 35 19.09 0.61 35.12
C ALA A 35 18.19 0.01 36.22
N PHE A 36 16.87 0.02 36.04
CA PHE A 36 15.88 -0.57 36.94
C PHE A 36 15.31 -1.89 36.39
N ASP A 37 15.96 -2.49 35.39
CA ASP A 37 15.53 -3.69 34.68
C ASP A 37 14.15 -3.53 33.99
N GLN A 38 13.78 -2.31 33.59
CA GLN A 38 12.54 -2.04 32.84
C GLN A 38 12.82 -2.03 31.33
N LEU A 39 11.94 -2.64 30.53
CA LEU A 39 12.10 -2.76 29.07
C LEU A 39 11.91 -1.39 28.41
N VAL A 40 12.96 -0.79 27.84
CA VAL A 40 12.91 0.52 27.19
C VAL A 40 12.88 0.45 25.66
N ARG A 41 13.37 -0.64 25.06
CA ARG A 41 13.29 -0.87 23.62
C ARG A 41 13.11 -2.35 23.31
N MET A 42 12.26 -2.64 22.35
CA MET A 42 12.06 -3.96 21.76
C MET A 42 12.17 -3.81 20.26
N GLU A 43 12.89 -4.69 19.60
CA GLU A 43 12.92 -4.79 18.14
C GLU A 43 12.42 -6.18 17.77
N GLN A 44 11.31 -6.23 17.05
CA GLN A 44 10.68 -7.45 16.60
C GLN A 44 11.34 -7.97 15.32
N SER A 45 11.06 -9.21 14.97
CA SER A 45 11.63 -9.86 13.79
C SER A 45 11.12 -9.30 12.46
N ASP A 46 10.06 -8.49 12.50
CA ASP A 46 9.45 -7.80 11.36
C ASP A 46 9.97 -6.35 11.20
N GLY A 47 11.05 -5.98 11.89
CA GLY A 47 11.62 -4.63 11.89
C GLY A 47 10.91 -3.65 12.82
N THR A 48 9.77 -4.01 13.41
CA THR A 48 9.06 -3.12 14.34
C THR A 48 9.89 -2.84 15.59
N VAL A 49 10.23 -1.58 15.79
CA VAL A 49 10.85 -1.07 17.01
C VAL A 49 9.79 -0.49 17.92
N VAL A 50 9.70 -1.01 19.14
CA VAL A 50 8.81 -0.51 20.19
C VAL A 50 9.65 0.13 21.30
N VAL A 51 9.49 1.43 21.49
CA VAL A 51 10.15 2.21 22.55
C VAL A 51 9.19 2.47 23.71
N TYR A 52 9.69 2.31 24.93
CA TYR A 52 8.96 2.55 26.16
C TYR A 52 9.67 3.59 27.02
N GLU A 53 8.89 4.53 27.57
CA GLU A 53 9.38 5.50 28.56
C GLU A 53 8.70 5.25 29.91
N TYR A 54 9.42 5.54 30.99
CA TYR A 54 8.95 5.36 32.36
C TYR A 54 9.15 6.63 33.19
N ASP A 55 8.22 6.91 34.10
CA ASP A 55 8.41 7.93 35.12
C ASP A 55 9.31 7.43 36.28
N ASN A 56 9.68 8.33 37.20
CA ASN A 56 10.49 8.00 38.38
C ASN A 56 9.81 7.01 39.34
N ASN A 57 8.51 6.75 39.19
CA ASN A 57 7.77 5.78 39.97
C ASN A 57 7.70 4.41 39.28
N GLY A 58 8.32 4.27 38.09
CA GLY A 58 8.33 3.06 37.29
C GLY A 58 7.04 2.85 36.47
N ASN A 59 6.16 3.84 36.38
CA ASN A 59 4.98 3.76 35.53
C ASN A 59 5.36 4.06 34.09
N ARG A 60 4.84 3.27 33.15
CA ARG A 60 5.03 3.54 31.72
C ARG A 60 4.29 4.82 31.31
N THR A 61 5.01 5.77 30.72
CA THR A 61 4.47 7.04 30.24
C THR A 61 4.25 7.04 28.73
N THR A 62 5.09 6.35 27.96
CA THR A 62 5.02 6.29 26.49
C THR A 62 5.19 4.86 25.99
N LYS A 63 4.52 4.55 24.86
CA LYS A 63 4.81 3.40 24.01
C LYS A 63 4.75 3.89 22.56
N THR A 64 5.87 3.88 21.86
CA THR A 64 5.96 4.23 20.44
C THR A 64 6.34 2.99 19.66
N SER A 65 5.62 2.70 18.56
CA SER A 65 6.00 1.65 17.61
C SER A 65 6.39 2.33 16.30
N THR A 66 7.60 2.08 15.79
CA THR A 66 8.05 2.49 14.46
C THR A 66 8.39 1.23 13.70
N VAL A 67 7.88 1.07 12.48
CA VAL A 67 8.30 0.01 11.57
C VAL A 67 9.30 0.61 10.60
N GLU A 68 10.27 -0.19 10.16
CA GLU A 68 11.18 0.20 9.09
C GLU A 68 10.38 0.25 7.77
N ASP A 69 10.61 1.28 7.00
CA ASP A 69 9.88 1.71 5.81
C ASP A 69 10.89 2.60 5.05
N ASP A 70 11.64 1.97 4.15
CA ASP A 70 12.88 2.51 3.59
C ASP A 70 12.61 3.61 2.55
N ASP A 71 11.52 3.50 1.79
CA ASP A 71 11.06 4.50 0.83
C ASP A 71 9.92 5.40 1.34
N SER A 72 9.44 5.16 2.56
CA SER A 72 8.50 6.06 3.26
C SER A 72 7.15 6.23 2.54
N ASP A 73 6.73 5.21 1.82
CA ASP A 73 5.48 5.17 1.07
C ASP A 73 4.27 4.79 1.95
N GLY A 74 4.55 4.25 3.14
CA GLY A 74 3.59 3.82 4.14
C GLY A 74 3.54 2.32 4.35
N LEU A 75 4.08 1.51 3.44
CA LEU A 75 4.14 0.05 3.51
C LEU A 75 5.45 -0.41 4.17
N PRO A 76 5.40 -1.04 5.35
CA PRO A 76 6.60 -1.52 6.02
C PRO A 76 7.49 -2.47 5.20
N ASN A 77 8.82 -2.34 5.34
CA ASN A 77 9.83 -3.24 4.79
C ASN A 77 9.52 -4.72 5.01
N GLY A 78 8.96 -5.05 6.18
CA GLY A 78 8.61 -6.42 6.54
C GLY A 78 7.47 -7.00 5.70
N LEU A 79 6.58 -6.16 5.16
CA LEU A 79 5.51 -6.52 4.23
C LEU A 79 6.05 -6.57 2.80
N GLU A 80 6.79 -5.56 2.37
CA GLU A 80 7.38 -5.48 1.04
C GLU A 80 8.32 -6.66 0.74
N ASN A 81 9.19 -7.04 1.70
CA ASN A 81 10.04 -8.23 1.56
C ASN A 81 9.28 -9.56 1.35
N ARG A 82 7.97 -9.58 1.63
CA ARG A 82 7.08 -10.73 1.43
C ARG A 82 6.12 -10.55 0.26
N GLY A 83 5.93 -9.31 -0.19
CA GLY A 83 5.06 -8.91 -1.29
C GLY A 83 5.80 -8.85 -2.62
N CYS A 84 5.21 -8.13 -3.56
CA CYS A 84 5.81 -7.83 -4.87
C CYS A 84 6.40 -6.42 -4.95
N THR A 85 6.11 -5.58 -3.95
CA THR A 85 6.57 -4.20 -3.79
C THR A 85 8.06 -4.12 -3.43
N SER A 86 8.66 -2.95 -3.59
CA SER A 86 10.10 -2.74 -3.52
C SER A 86 10.48 -1.75 -2.42
N LEU A 87 11.32 -2.18 -1.47
CA LEU A 87 11.87 -1.38 -0.35
C LEU A 87 12.50 -0.02 -0.70
N TYR A 88 12.73 0.24 -1.99
CA TYR A 88 13.46 1.40 -2.47
C TYR A 88 12.69 2.14 -3.56
N ASP A 89 11.41 1.83 -3.73
CA ASP A 89 10.58 2.40 -4.78
C ASP A 89 9.16 2.58 -4.26
N ALA A 90 8.83 3.83 -3.92
CA ALA A 90 7.59 4.17 -3.21
C ALA A 90 6.31 3.99 -4.06
N ASP A 91 6.44 3.62 -5.32
CA ASP A 91 5.39 3.37 -6.31
C ASP A 91 5.94 2.30 -7.27
N THR A 92 5.74 1.03 -6.93
CA THR A 92 6.44 -0.11 -7.53
C THR A 92 6.09 -0.33 -9.01
N ASP A 93 4.88 0.05 -9.44
CA ASP A 93 4.42 -0.13 -10.83
C ASP A 93 4.29 1.16 -11.65
N ASP A 94 4.67 2.29 -11.04
CA ASP A 94 4.78 3.61 -11.64
C ASP A 94 3.44 4.16 -12.15
N ASP A 95 2.34 3.84 -11.48
CA ASP A 95 0.98 4.26 -11.84
C ASP A 95 0.56 5.60 -11.22
N GLY A 96 1.37 6.12 -10.29
CA GLY A 96 1.16 7.39 -9.58
C GLY A 96 0.57 7.25 -8.18
N ILE A 97 0.21 6.05 -7.74
CA ILE A 97 -0.22 5.72 -6.38
C ILE A 97 0.97 5.10 -5.63
N ALA A 98 1.05 5.31 -4.32
CA ALA A 98 2.10 4.69 -3.51
C ALA A 98 1.68 3.28 -3.08
N ASP A 99 2.61 2.32 -2.98
CA ASP A 99 2.26 0.94 -2.65
C ASP A 99 1.48 0.84 -1.32
N GLY A 100 1.89 1.60 -0.31
CA GLY A 100 1.22 1.70 0.98
C GLY A 100 -0.16 2.37 0.93
N MET A 101 -0.47 3.14 -0.11
CA MET A 101 -1.80 3.71 -0.33
C MET A 101 -2.76 2.70 -0.97
N GLU A 102 -2.22 1.80 -1.78
CA GLU A 102 -2.96 0.74 -2.45
C GLU A 102 -3.25 -0.45 -1.51
N ASP A 103 -2.28 -0.84 -0.67
CA ASP A 103 -2.48 -1.72 0.50
C ASP A 103 -3.12 -0.93 1.66
N ALA A 104 -4.36 -0.49 1.46
CA ALA A 104 -5.05 0.44 2.34
C ALA A 104 -5.11 -0.03 3.80
N ASP A 105 -5.17 -1.34 4.05
CA ASP A 105 -5.18 -1.90 5.41
C ASP A 105 -3.78 -2.30 5.94
N HIS A 106 -2.74 -2.18 5.10
CA HIS A 106 -1.33 -2.40 5.39
C HIS A 106 -1.04 -3.83 5.87
N ASN A 107 -1.65 -4.82 5.23
CA ASN A 107 -1.50 -6.22 5.59
C ASN A 107 -0.64 -7.02 4.59
N GLY A 108 -0.27 -6.41 3.46
CA GLY A 108 0.58 -6.95 2.39
C GLY A 108 -0.11 -8.01 1.56
N ILE A 109 -1.44 -8.05 1.55
CA ILE A 109 -2.27 -8.97 0.78
C ILE A 109 -3.29 -8.13 0.02
N ARG A 110 -3.17 -8.09 -1.31
CA ARG A 110 -4.18 -7.47 -2.15
C ARG A 110 -5.57 -8.07 -1.91
N GLU A 111 -6.50 -7.22 -1.50
CA GLU A 111 -7.92 -7.54 -1.45
C GLU A 111 -8.71 -7.09 -2.68
N SER A 112 -9.96 -7.54 -2.79
CA SER A 112 -10.84 -7.16 -3.91
C SER A 112 -11.37 -5.72 -3.81
N THR A 113 -10.97 -4.98 -2.79
CA THR A 113 -11.34 -3.57 -2.56
C THR A 113 -10.12 -2.65 -2.64
N GLU A 114 -9.01 -3.20 -3.12
CA GLU A 114 -7.70 -2.56 -3.23
C GLU A 114 -7.20 -2.74 -4.66
N THR A 115 -6.50 -1.71 -5.14
CA THR A 115 -5.67 -1.79 -6.34
C THR A 115 -4.46 -2.70 -6.07
N ASP A 116 -3.80 -3.17 -7.11
CA ASP A 116 -2.61 -4.02 -7.00
C ASP A 116 -1.35 -3.14 -7.12
N PRO A 117 -0.54 -2.98 -6.06
CA PRO A 117 0.72 -2.19 -6.08
C PRO A 117 1.78 -2.62 -7.10
N CYS A 118 1.49 -3.65 -7.88
CA CYS A 118 2.40 -4.28 -8.82
C CYS A 118 1.75 -4.44 -10.20
N SER A 119 0.59 -3.82 -10.41
CA SER A 119 -0.15 -3.77 -11.66
C SER A 119 -0.68 -2.36 -11.88
N ILE A 120 0.00 -1.64 -12.76
CA ILE A 120 -0.34 -0.27 -13.18
C ILE A 120 -1.81 -0.06 -13.61
N ASP A 121 -2.52 -1.15 -13.91
CA ASP A 121 -3.90 -1.25 -14.36
C ASP A 121 -4.48 -2.52 -13.71
N THR A 122 -5.24 -2.35 -12.64
CA THR A 122 -5.69 -3.44 -11.76
C THR A 122 -6.80 -4.27 -12.37
N ASP A 123 -7.74 -3.63 -13.06
CA ASP A 123 -8.90 -4.30 -13.65
C ASP A 123 -8.68 -4.74 -15.11
N GLY A 124 -7.60 -4.25 -15.73
CA GLY A 124 -7.07 -4.69 -17.01
C GLY A 124 -7.77 -4.07 -18.21
N ASP A 125 -8.32 -2.87 -18.07
CA ASP A 125 -9.11 -2.21 -19.10
C ASP A 125 -8.30 -1.27 -20.01
N GLY A 126 -7.08 -0.93 -19.59
CA GLY A 126 -6.11 -0.11 -20.32
C GLY A 126 -5.84 1.27 -19.73
N ILE A 127 -6.63 1.74 -18.75
CA ILE A 127 -6.35 2.97 -17.99
C ILE A 127 -5.56 2.61 -16.73
N GLN A 128 -4.65 3.50 -16.28
CA GLN A 128 -3.86 3.24 -15.07
C GLN A 128 -4.67 3.56 -13.82
N ASP A 129 -4.51 2.83 -12.71
CA ASP A 129 -5.33 3.06 -11.51
C ASP A 129 -5.17 4.50 -11.00
N GLY A 130 -3.94 5.03 -10.99
CA GLY A 130 -3.69 6.43 -10.67
C GLY A 130 -4.35 7.42 -11.64
N THR A 131 -4.47 7.11 -12.93
CA THR A 131 -5.24 7.94 -13.88
C THR A 131 -6.71 7.94 -13.50
N GLU A 132 -7.27 6.77 -13.22
CA GLU A 132 -8.69 6.59 -12.89
C GLU A 132 -9.08 7.25 -11.56
N LEU A 133 -8.18 7.23 -10.58
CA LEU A 133 -8.38 7.87 -9.28
C LEU A 133 -8.09 9.38 -9.27
N GLY A 134 -7.77 9.96 -10.43
CA GLY A 134 -7.57 11.40 -10.60
C GLY A 134 -6.21 11.92 -10.16
N ILE A 135 -5.18 11.07 -10.18
CA ILE A 135 -3.81 11.46 -9.86
C ILE A 135 -3.22 12.26 -11.02
N THR A 136 -2.78 13.48 -10.70
CA THR A 136 -2.20 14.42 -11.69
C THR A 136 -0.70 14.58 -11.56
N ALA A 137 -0.11 14.00 -10.51
CA ALA A 137 1.31 13.99 -10.22
C ALA A 137 1.62 12.75 -9.39
N GLY A 138 2.58 11.96 -9.84
CA GLY A 138 2.99 10.75 -9.13
C GLY A 138 3.66 11.02 -7.78
N VAL A 139 3.93 9.93 -7.08
CA VAL A 139 4.67 9.86 -5.83
C VAL A 139 6.05 10.49 -6.01
N VAL A 140 6.40 11.37 -5.08
CA VAL A 140 7.66 12.11 -5.13
C VAL A 140 8.79 11.20 -4.65
N ASP A 141 9.89 11.16 -5.41
CA ASP A 141 11.15 10.54 -4.97
C ASP A 141 11.52 11.00 -3.53
N PRO A 142 11.52 10.06 -2.55
CA PRO A 142 11.69 10.38 -1.14
C PRO A 142 13.04 11.02 -0.78
N ASP A 143 14.11 10.73 -1.54
CA ASP A 143 15.47 11.24 -1.27
C ASP A 143 16.10 12.03 -2.44
N GLY A 144 15.41 12.08 -3.58
CA GLY A 144 15.59 12.96 -4.73
C GLY A 144 16.68 12.56 -5.72
N ALA A 145 17.84 12.09 -5.27
CA ALA A 145 18.89 11.60 -6.18
C ALA A 145 19.73 10.50 -5.52
N GLY A 146 19.21 9.94 -4.43
CA GLY A 146 19.79 8.82 -3.74
C GLY A 146 19.31 7.51 -4.36
N PRO A 147 19.35 6.41 -3.60
CA PRO A 147 18.92 5.10 -4.08
C PRO A 147 17.40 4.90 -4.13
N LEU A 148 16.62 5.74 -3.44
CA LEU A 148 15.16 5.62 -3.42
C LEU A 148 14.56 6.19 -4.71
N SER A 149 13.41 5.67 -5.08
CA SER A 149 12.60 6.16 -6.20
C SER A 149 11.15 6.35 -5.72
N GLY A 150 10.41 7.12 -6.50
CA GLY A 150 8.96 7.04 -6.56
C GLY A 150 8.60 6.97 -8.03
N THR A 151 7.37 7.34 -8.40
CA THR A 151 6.84 7.20 -9.76
C THR A 151 7.80 7.59 -10.90
N ASP A 152 8.13 6.64 -11.77
CA ASP A 152 8.75 6.89 -13.07
C ASP A 152 7.75 7.57 -14.02
N THR A 153 7.90 8.89 -14.13
CA THR A 153 7.09 9.74 -15.03
C THR A 153 7.17 9.37 -16.53
N SER A 154 8.03 8.44 -16.94
CA SER A 154 8.05 7.90 -18.30
C SER A 154 7.05 6.75 -18.52
N VAL A 155 6.55 6.17 -17.43
CA VAL A 155 5.51 5.12 -17.37
C VAL A 155 4.16 5.73 -16.99
N PHE A 156 4.16 6.59 -15.95
CA PHE A 156 2.96 7.24 -15.43
C PHE A 156 2.24 8.13 -16.46
N GLN A 157 0.94 7.89 -16.60
CA GLN A 157 0.03 8.74 -17.37
C GLN A 157 -0.79 9.59 -16.38
N PRO A 158 -0.54 10.91 -16.25
CA PRO A 158 -1.34 11.74 -15.35
C PRO A 158 -2.74 11.96 -15.92
N ASP A 159 -3.71 12.06 -15.02
CA ASP A 159 -5.08 12.47 -15.36
C ASP A 159 -5.11 13.93 -15.84
N LEU A 160 -5.84 14.17 -16.93
CA LEU A 160 -6.07 15.48 -17.52
C LEU A 160 -7.41 16.14 -17.11
N ASP A 161 -8.30 15.43 -16.41
CA ASP A 161 -9.52 15.95 -15.79
C ASP A 161 -9.85 15.26 -14.44
N PRO A 162 -9.12 15.58 -13.35
CA PRO A 162 -9.36 15.01 -12.01
C PRO A 162 -10.69 15.43 -11.35
N GLY A 163 -11.55 16.13 -12.10
CA GLY A 163 -12.94 16.37 -11.72
C GLY A 163 -13.86 15.18 -12.01
N THR A 164 -13.40 14.24 -12.85
CA THR A 164 -14.04 12.98 -13.20
C THR A 164 -13.09 11.84 -12.85
N ILE A 165 -13.62 10.73 -12.34
CA ILE A 165 -12.85 9.54 -11.95
C ILE A 165 -13.66 8.31 -12.34
N THR A 166 -13.00 7.19 -12.61
CA THR A 166 -13.60 5.86 -12.79
C THR A 166 -13.27 4.97 -11.58
N ASP A 167 -13.77 3.73 -11.56
CA ASP A 167 -13.48 2.75 -10.53
C ASP A 167 -12.42 1.76 -11.03
N ALA A 168 -11.16 1.95 -10.61
CA ALA A 168 -10.01 1.13 -11.01
C ALA A 168 -10.07 -0.37 -10.65
N LEU A 169 -11.15 -0.80 -10.00
CA LEU A 169 -11.43 -2.21 -9.70
C LEU A 169 -12.48 -2.80 -10.62
N LEU A 170 -13.04 -2.01 -11.54
CA LEU A 170 -14.16 -2.33 -12.40
C LEU A 170 -13.91 -1.76 -13.80
N ALA A 171 -13.48 -2.66 -14.70
CA ALA A 171 -13.22 -2.31 -16.09
C ALA A 171 -14.38 -1.62 -16.84
N ASP A 172 -15.59 -1.58 -16.31
CA ASP A 172 -16.77 -0.90 -16.87
C ASP A 172 -17.48 -0.22 -15.69
N SER A 173 -17.12 1.05 -15.44
CA SER A 173 -17.53 1.80 -14.25
C SER A 173 -19.02 2.08 -14.20
N ASP A 174 -19.64 2.35 -15.34
CA ASP A 174 -21.07 2.68 -15.42
C ASP A 174 -21.98 1.46 -15.71
N GLY A 175 -21.39 0.34 -16.13
CA GLY A 175 -22.07 -0.93 -16.38
C GLY A 175 -22.85 -0.96 -17.69
N ASP A 176 -22.46 -0.18 -18.70
CA ASP A 176 -23.13 -0.14 -20.02
C ASP A 176 -22.67 -1.22 -21.00
N GLY A 177 -21.56 -1.89 -20.68
CA GLY A 177 -20.96 -2.97 -21.47
C GLY A 177 -19.84 -2.54 -22.42
N LYS A 178 -19.37 -1.29 -22.36
CA LYS A 178 -18.05 -0.86 -22.84
C LYS A 178 -17.13 -0.64 -21.65
N THR A 179 -15.86 -0.97 -21.82
CA THR A 179 -14.89 -0.72 -20.73
C THR A 179 -14.48 0.74 -20.68
N ASP A 180 -14.01 1.24 -19.54
CA ASP A 180 -13.64 2.64 -19.39
C ASP A 180 -12.52 3.00 -20.39
N GLY A 181 -11.53 2.12 -20.58
CA GLY A 181 -10.49 2.23 -21.61
C GLY A 181 -10.98 2.05 -23.07
N GLU A 182 -12.13 1.41 -23.30
CA GLU A 182 -12.76 1.42 -24.64
C GLU A 182 -13.38 2.78 -24.95
N GLU A 183 -13.79 3.51 -23.90
CA GLU A 183 -14.45 4.81 -24.00
C GLU A 183 -13.46 5.98 -23.97
N ASP A 184 -12.43 5.95 -23.10
CA ASP A 184 -11.26 6.82 -23.11
C ASP A 184 -10.12 6.20 -23.93
N THR A 185 -10.23 6.30 -25.25
CA THR A 185 -9.31 5.68 -26.20
C THR A 185 -7.86 6.16 -26.14
N ASN A 186 -7.62 7.25 -25.41
CA ASN A 186 -6.30 7.82 -25.24
C ASN A 186 -5.77 7.74 -23.80
N PHE A 187 -6.56 7.13 -22.89
CA PHE A 187 -6.21 6.75 -21.53
C PHE A 187 -5.72 7.92 -20.68
N ASN A 188 -6.29 9.11 -20.89
CA ASN A 188 -5.83 10.34 -20.25
C ASN A 188 -6.72 10.83 -19.10
N GLY A 189 -7.76 10.06 -18.74
CA GLY A 189 -8.68 10.35 -17.65
C GLY A 189 -9.72 11.44 -17.95
N ARG A 190 -9.66 12.06 -19.14
CA ARG A 190 -10.59 13.12 -19.58
C ARG A 190 -11.42 12.64 -20.75
N VAL A 191 -12.73 12.83 -20.65
CA VAL A 191 -13.66 12.68 -21.79
C VAL A 191 -13.34 13.68 -22.91
N ASP A 192 -12.71 13.21 -24.00
CA ASP A 192 -12.34 14.03 -25.15
C ASP A 192 -13.39 14.01 -26.28
N ALA A 193 -13.21 14.92 -27.24
CA ALA A 193 -14.08 14.98 -28.41
C ALA A 193 -13.90 13.73 -29.31
N GLY A 194 -14.89 12.85 -29.29
CA GLY A 194 -14.89 11.60 -30.07
C GLY A 194 -14.88 10.34 -29.22
N GLU A 195 -14.75 10.50 -27.91
CA GLU A 195 -14.88 9.48 -26.87
C GLU A 195 -16.31 9.49 -26.30
N SER A 196 -16.70 8.38 -25.66
CA SER A 196 -17.87 8.33 -24.76
C SER A 196 -17.44 8.63 -23.33
N ASP A 197 -18.40 8.83 -22.43
CA ASP A 197 -18.12 9.18 -21.04
C ASP A 197 -18.24 7.91 -20.17
N PRO A 198 -17.12 7.38 -19.63
CA PRO A 198 -17.10 6.14 -18.83
C PRO A 198 -17.96 6.17 -17.57
N ASN A 199 -18.40 7.37 -17.15
CA ASN A 199 -19.24 7.56 -15.97
C ASN A 199 -20.73 7.67 -16.31
N THR A 200 -21.12 7.50 -17.57
CA THR A 200 -22.51 7.69 -18.00
C THR A 200 -23.01 6.63 -18.95
N VAL A 201 -23.97 5.82 -18.46
CA VAL A 201 -24.55 4.72 -19.23
C VAL A 201 -25.01 5.17 -20.61
N ASP A 202 -24.23 4.83 -21.63
CA ASP A 202 -24.31 5.39 -22.96
C ASP A 202 -24.69 4.31 -23.97
N GLY A 203 -25.97 4.33 -24.36
CA GLY A 203 -26.49 3.41 -25.36
C GLY A 203 -27.12 2.18 -24.74
N ILE A 204 -28.29 2.38 -24.13
CA ILE A 204 -29.37 1.40 -24.16
C ILE A 204 -29.58 0.93 -25.62
N ASP A 205 -28.99 -0.22 -25.97
CA ASP A 205 -29.37 -0.94 -27.17
C ASP A 205 -30.83 -1.38 -26.98
N PHE A 206 -31.75 -0.55 -27.47
CA PHE A 206 -33.18 -0.83 -27.52
C PHE A 206 -33.52 -2.08 -28.37
N ASN A 207 -32.54 -2.87 -28.83
CA ASN A 207 -32.77 -4.17 -29.46
C ASN A 207 -33.06 -5.32 -28.49
N ILE A 208 -33.00 -5.12 -27.17
CA ILE A 208 -33.52 -6.11 -26.21
C ILE A 208 -34.96 -5.80 -25.81
N VAL A 209 -35.83 -5.58 -26.80
CA VAL A 209 -37.27 -5.81 -26.61
C VAL A 209 -37.54 -7.26 -26.98
N PRO A 210 -37.72 -8.21 -26.03
CA PRO A 210 -38.44 -9.41 -26.38
C PRO A 210 -39.86 -8.96 -26.71
N ILE A 211 -40.22 -9.10 -27.97
CA ILE A 211 -41.56 -8.97 -28.51
C ILE A 211 -42.50 -9.79 -27.61
N LEU A 212 -43.15 -9.14 -26.64
CA LEU A 212 -44.32 -9.65 -25.96
C LEU A 212 -45.48 -8.68 -26.18
N PHE A 213 -45.73 -8.38 -27.44
CA PHE A 213 -46.98 -7.77 -27.88
C PHE A 213 -47.57 -8.64 -28.98
N LEU A 214 -48.28 -9.71 -28.58
CA LEU A 214 -49.42 -10.30 -29.27
C LEU A 214 -49.82 -11.60 -28.56
N LEU A 215 -50.90 -11.54 -27.79
CA LEU A 215 -52.06 -12.45 -27.86
C LEU A 215 -53.10 -12.03 -26.80
N LEU A 216 -53.70 -10.86 -27.01
CA LEU A 216 -55.07 -10.62 -26.57
C LEU A 216 -55.92 -10.44 -27.83
N SER A 217 -56.34 -11.57 -28.39
CA SER A 217 -57.51 -11.63 -29.27
C SER A 217 -58.49 -12.61 -28.64
N ASN A 218 -59.56 -12.04 -28.07
CA ASN A 218 -60.82 -12.71 -27.74
C ASN A 218 -61.50 -13.22 -29.01
#